data_AF-A0A535PKY4-F1
#
_entry.id   AF-A0A535PKY4-F1
#
_cell.length_a   1.000
_cell.length_b   1.000
_cell.length_c   1.000
_cell.angle_alpha   90.00
_cell.angle_beta   90.00
_cell.angle_gamma   90.00
#
_symmetry.space_group_name_H-M   'P 1'
#
loop_
_entity.id
_entity.type
_entity.pdbx_description
1 polymer ?
#
loop_
_entity_poly.entity_id
_entity_poly.type
_entity_poly.pdbx_seq_one_letter_code
_entity_poly.pdbx_strand_id
1 'polypeptide(L)'
;MDLFLLPLNHLVPFWVSAAVAGLILFVALRAAMSAEGRPSGWVRAITSPSSKILFALLFVAWAAVSGIVLGLVVPHEGADSPYGGFALISLFVGFFIMMGFLWSVIGE
;
A
#
# COMPACT_ATOMS: atom_id res chain seq x y z
N MET A 1 15.46 17.72 -21.87
CA MET A 1 16.77 17.06 -21.72
C MET A 1 17.13 16.84 -20.26
N ASP A 2 16.37 17.43 -19.33
CA ASP A 2 16.56 17.28 -17.88
C ASP A 2 16.25 15.88 -17.34
N LEU A 3 15.42 15.09 -18.03
CA LEU A 3 15.07 13.72 -17.60
C LEU A 3 16.29 12.78 -17.53
N PHE A 4 17.28 12.99 -18.41
CA PHE A 4 18.51 12.18 -18.45
C PHE A 4 19.54 12.61 -17.40
N LEU A 5 19.45 13.85 -16.89
CA LEU A 5 20.36 14.40 -15.88
C LEU A 5 19.79 14.37 -14.46
N LEU A 6 18.49 14.07 -14.29
CA LEU A 6 17.82 13.85 -13.01
C LEU A 6 18.61 12.95 -12.03
N PRO A 7 19.12 11.76 -12.43
CA PRO A 7 19.87 10.92 -11.50
C PRO A 7 21.22 11.50 -11.10
N LEU A 8 21.78 12.46 -11.85
CA LEU A 8 23.05 13.13 -11.51
C LEU A 8 22.82 14.38 -10.65
N ASN A 9 21.73 15.13 -10.87
CA ASN A 9 21.41 16.35 -10.10
C ASN A 9 20.70 16.06 -8.78
N HIS A 10 19.93 14.96 -8.72
CA HIS A 10 19.14 14.56 -7.55
C HIS A 10 19.39 13.08 -7.20
N LEU A 11 20.67 12.74 -7.02
CA LEU A 11 21.15 11.39 -6.72
C LEU A 11 20.36 10.70 -5.60
N VAL A 12 20.22 11.36 -4.44
CA VAL A 12 19.57 10.77 -3.25
C VAL A 12 18.09 10.43 -3.50
N PRO A 13 17.20 11.36 -3.88
CA PRO A 13 15.79 11.04 -4.08
C PRO A 13 15.55 10.07 -5.26
N PHE A 14 16.39 10.10 -6.28
CA PHE A 14 16.34 9.12 -7.38
C PHE A 14 16.59 7.69 -6.88
N TRP A 15 17.65 7.47 -6.10
CA TRP A 15 17.95 6.13 -5.58
C TRP A 15 16.93 5.65 -4.55
N VAL A 16 16.37 6.55 -3.72
CA VAL A 16 15.30 6.19 -2.77
C VAL A 16 14.04 5.74 -3.52
N SER A 17 13.60 6.48 -4.52
CA SER A 17 12.44 6.10 -5.33
C SER A 17 12.67 4.81 -6.12
N ALA A 18 13.86 4.63 -6.70
CA ALA A 18 14.25 3.38 -7.37
C ALA A 18 14.24 2.18 -6.40
N ALA A 19 14.72 2.36 -5.17
CA ALA A 19 14.69 1.32 -4.15
C ALA A 19 13.26 0.94 -3.75
N VAL A 20 12.38 1.93 -3.56
CA VAL A 20 10.96 1.69 -3.24
C VAL A 20 10.26 0.97 -4.39
N ALA A 21 10.47 1.40 -5.64
CA ALA A 21 9.92 0.74 -6.81
C ALA A 21 10.42 -0.72 -6.95
N GLY A 22 11.71 -0.95 -6.71
CA GLY A 22 12.30 -2.28 -6.70
C GLY A 22 11.72 -3.18 -5.60
N LEU A 23 11.46 -2.62 -4.41
CA LEU A 23 10.84 -3.34 -3.30
C LEU A 23 9.40 -3.74 -3.64
N ILE A 24 8.61 -2.84 -4.23
CA ILE A 24 7.25 -3.13 -4.68
C ILE A 24 7.27 -4.28 -5.70
N LEU A 25 8.15 -4.20 -6.71
CA LEU A 25 8.30 -5.26 -7.72
C LEU A 25 8.70 -6.59 -7.08
N PHE A 26 9.65 -6.56 -6.15
CA PHE A 26 10.11 -7.76 -5.45
C PHE A 26 8.97 -8.43 -4.67
N VAL A 27 8.19 -7.65 -3.92
CA VAL A 27 7.03 -8.16 -3.17
C VAL A 27 5.97 -8.71 -4.10
N ALA A 28 5.63 -7.99 -5.17
CA ALA A 28 4.64 -8.42 -6.15
C ALA A 28 5.04 -9.72 -6.86
N LEU A 29 6.30 -9.83 -7.31
CA LEU A 29 6.85 -11.03 -7.94
C LEU A 29 6.86 -12.21 -6.95
N ARG A 30 7.30 -11.98 -5.71
CA ARG A 30 7.31 -13.01 -4.67
C ARG A 30 5.90 -13.49 -4.32
N ALA A 31 4.93 -12.58 -4.26
CA ALA A 31 3.53 -12.91 -4.04
C ALA A 31 2.95 -13.74 -5.21
N ALA A 32 3.24 -13.35 -6.46
CA ALA A 32 2.80 -14.08 -7.65
C ALA A 32 3.37 -15.51 -7.71
N MET A 33 4.64 -15.69 -7.33
CA MET A 33 5.28 -17.01 -7.27
C MET A 33 4.80 -17.87 -6.08
N SER A 34 4.13 -17.29 -5.09
CA SER A 34 3.67 -18.00 -3.89
C SER A 34 2.38 -18.80 -4.10
N ALA A 35 1.83 -18.83 -5.32
CA ALA A 35 0.57 -19.50 -5.64
C ALA A 35 0.59 -21.04 -5.46
N GLU A 36 1.77 -21.68 -5.38
CA GLU A 36 1.90 -23.15 -5.29
C GLU A 36 2.29 -23.69 -3.90
N GLY A 37 2.44 -22.83 -2.89
CA GLY A 37 2.77 -23.28 -1.54
C GLY A 37 1.52 -23.69 -0.76
N ARG A 38 1.44 -24.96 -0.30
CA ARG A 38 0.51 -25.37 0.77
C ARG A 38 0.49 -24.29 1.85
N PRO A 39 -0.68 -23.80 2.31
CA PRO A 39 -0.72 -22.71 3.27
C PRO A 39 0.11 -23.11 4.49
N SER A 40 1.17 -22.34 4.74
CA SER A 40 1.96 -22.52 5.95
C SER A 40 1.02 -22.37 7.15
N GLY A 41 1.28 -23.07 8.26
CA GLY A 41 0.41 -22.99 9.45
C GLY A 41 0.18 -21.55 9.92
N TRP A 42 1.12 -20.65 9.63
CA TRP A 42 1.03 -19.22 9.87
C TRP A 42 0.06 -18.49 8.91
N VAL A 43 0.10 -18.77 7.60
CA VAL A 43 -0.88 -18.26 6.64
C VAL A 43 -2.26 -18.77 7.00
N ARG A 44 -2.41 -20.07 7.31
CA ARG A 44 -3.70 -20.63 7.73
C ARG A 44 -4.23 -19.99 9.02
N ALA A 45 -3.37 -19.60 9.97
CA ALA A 45 -3.80 -18.88 11.17
C ALA A 45 -4.33 -17.47 10.85
N ILE A 46 -3.68 -16.75 9.93
CA ILE A 46 -4.08 -15.41 9.48
C ILE A 46 -5.33 -15.45 8.58
N THR A 47 -5.46 -16.47 7.72
CA THR A 47 -6.55 -16.62 6.74
C THR A 47 -7.70 -17.53 7.22
N SER A 48 -7.66 -18.07 8.44
CA SER A 48 -8.82 -18.74 9.09
C SER A 48 -9.94 -17.71 9.37
N PRO A 49 -11.12 -18.08 9.92
CA PRO A 49 -12.28 -17.18 10.12
C PRO A 49 -12.02 -15.81 10.78
N SER A 50 -10.82 -15.62 11.35
CA SER A 50 -10.22 -14.34 11.76
C SER A 50 -9.93 -13.35 10.61
N SER A 51 -9.92 -13.77 9.34
CA SER A 51 -9.58 -12.90 8.20
C SER A 51 -10.54 -11.72 8.06
N LYS A 52 -11.84 -11.93 8.34
CA LYS A 52 -12.85 -10.87 8.45
C LYS A 52 -12.49 -9.82 9.49
N ILE A 53 -12.08 -10.27 10.67
CA ILE A 53 -11.71 -9.40 11.79
C ILE A 53 -10.43 -8.63 11.45
N LEU A 54 -9.46 -9.31 10.84
CA LEU A 54 -8.21 -8.70 10.39
C LEU A 54 -8.46 -7.59 9.36
N PHE A 55 -9.24 -7.86 8.31
CA PHE A 55 -9.55 -6.86 7.30
C PHE A 55 -10.46 -5.73 7.83
N ALA A 56 -11.39 -6.04 8.74
CA ALA A 56 -12.20 -5.02 9.41
C ALA A 56 -11.34 -4.08 10.28
N LEU A 57 -10.42 -4.64 11.08
CA LEU A 57 -9.49 -3.84 11.88
C LEU A 57 -8.56 -3.02 10.98
N LEU A 58 -8.07 -3.60 9.89
CA LEU A 58 -7.21 -2.90 8.94
C LEU A 58 -7.95 -1.76 8.23
N PHE A 59 -9.24 -1.95 7.92
CA PHE A 59 -10.09 -0.89 7.37
C PHE A 59 -10.28 0.26 8.35
N VAL A 60 -10.59 -0.04 9.62
CA VAL A 60 -10.75 0.98 10.66
C VAL A 60 -9.43 1.71 10.91
N ALA A 61 -8.32 0.98 11.02
CA ALA A 61 -6.99 1.56 11.19
C ALA A 61 -6.61 2.46 10.01
N TRP A 62 -6.86 2.02 8.78
CA TRP A 62 -6.61 2.83 7.59
C TRP A 62 -7.46 4.09 7.56
N ALA A 63 -8.76 4.00 7.88
CA ALA A 63 -9.66 5.16 7.89
C ALA A 63 -9.23 6.18 8.94
N ALA A 64 -8.86 5.73 10.14
CA ALA A 64 -8.36 6.59 11.20
C ALA A 64 -7.04 7.27 10.83
N VAL A 65 -6.05 6.49 10.37
CA VAL A 65 -4.73 7.03 9.98
C VAL A 65 -4.85 7.96 8.79
N SER A 66 -5.59 7.58 7.74
CA SER A 66 -5.75 8.40 6.54
C SER A 66 -6.53 9.68 6.82
N GLY A 67 -7.58 9.61 7.64
CA GLY A 67 -8.33 10.79 8.07
C GLY A 67 -7.46 11.78 8.86
N ILE A 68 -6.62 11.28 9.76
CA ILE A 68 -5.67 12.11 10.52
C ILE A 68 -4.59 12.69 9.61
N VAL A 69 -3.95 11.85 8.79
CA VAL A 69 -2.84 12.27 7.91
C VAL A 69 -3.31 13.29 6.89
N LEU A 70 -4.42 13.03 6.19
CA LEU A 70 -4.93 13.95 5.17
C LEU A 70 -5.61 15.18 5.79
N GLY A 71 -6.23 15.05 6.96
CA GLY A 71 -6.93 16.15 7.60
C GLY A 71 -6.05 17.10 8.41
N LEU A 72 -4.95 16.61 9.00
CA LEU A 72 -4.12 17.38 9.95
C LEU A 72 -2.66 17.55 9.51
N VAL A 73 -2.12 16.61 8.73
CA VAL A 73 -0.68 16.57 8.42
C VAL A 73 -0.37 17.10 7.02
N VAL A 74 -1.32 17.01 6.10
CA VAL A 74 -1.17 17.52 4.73
C VAL A 74 -1.71 18.95 4.64
N PRO A 75 -0.86 19.96 4.32
CA PRO A 75 -1.34 21.30 3.97
C PRO A 75 -2.30 21.20 2.80
N HIS A 76 -3.48 21.83 2.88
CA HIS A 76 -4.53 21.76 1.86
C HIS A 76 -4.20 22.57 0.58
N GLU A 77 -2.91 22.70 0.27
CA GLU A 77 -2.44 23.21 -1.00
C GLU A 77 -2.78 22.16 -2.05
N GLY A 78 -3.55 22.55 -3.06
CA GLY A 78 -4.25 21.65 -3.99
C GLY A 78 -3.38 20.59 -4.67
N ALA A 79 -3.98 19.81 -5.58
CA ALA A 79 -3.37 18.61 -6.17
C ALA A 79 -1.99 18.79 -6.87
N ASP A 80 -1.58 20.04 -7.12
CA ASP A 80 -0.26 20.41 -7.66
C ASP A 80 0.85 20.55 -6.59
N SER A 81 0.53 20.29 -5.32
CA SER A 81 1.51 20.31 -4.23
C SER A 81 2.26 18.97 -4.11
N PRO A 82 3.49 18.96 -3.55
CA PRO A 82 4.25 17.73 -3.28
C PRO A 82 3.49 16.69 -2.43
N TYR A 83 2.40 17.10 -1.77
CA TYR A 83 1.62 16.28 -0.87
C TYR A 83 0.36 15.66 -1.52
N GLY A 84 -0.02 16.09 -2.72
CA GLY A 84 -1.18 15.53 -3.45
C GLY A 84 -1.06 14.02 -3.70
N GLY A 85 0.16 13.51 -3.84
CA GLY A 85 0.44 12.08 -3.99
C GLY A 85 0.04 11.23 -2.77
N PHE A 86 0.06 11.79 -1.55
CA PHE A 86 -0.31 11.05 -0.34
C PHE A 86 -1.79 10.67 -0.31
N ALA A 87 -2.66 11.55 -0.82
CA ALA A 87 -4.09 11.27 -0.95
C ALA A 87 -4.33 10.12 -1.92
N LEU A 88 -3.62 10.10 -3.06
CA LEU A 88 -3.72 9.03 -4.06
C LEU A 88 -3.24 7.69 -3.50
N ILE A 89 -2.09 7.68 -2.81
CA ILE A 89 -1.54 6.47 -2.18
C ILE A 89 -2.52 5.95 -1.11
N SER A 90 -3.03 6.83 -0.25
CA SER A 90 -4.02 6.48 0.76
C SER A 90 -5.29 5.87 0.15
N LEU A 91 -5.78 6.43 -0.96
CA LEU A 91 -6.94 5.92 -1.69
C LEU A 91 -6.69 4.50 -2.23
N PHE A 92 -5.53 4.25 -2.85
CA PHE A 92 -5.20 2.90 -3.33
C PHE A 92 -5.08 1.90 -2.17
N VAL A 93 -4.45 2.28 -1.06
CA VAL A 93 -4.35 1.43 0.13
C VAL A 93 -5.76 1.07 0.65
N GLY A 94 -6.65 2.05 0.76
CA GLY A 94 -8.05 1.82 1.18
C GLY A 94 -8.81 0.90 0.25
N PHE A 95 -8.64 1.08 -1.06
CA PHE A 95 -9.27 0.21 -2.07
C PHE A 95 -8.84 -1.25 -1.92
N PHE A 96 -7.54 -1.52 -1.75
CA PHE A 96 -7.05 -2.89 -1.54
C PHE A 96 -7.54 -3.51 -0.24
N ILE A 97 -7.59 -2.73 0.85
CA ILE A 97 -8.11 -3.21 2.14
C ILE A 97 -9.60 -3.55 2.02
N MET A 98 -10.39 -2.70 1.36
CA MET A 98 -11.82 -2.94 1.13
C MET A 98 -12.08 -4.15 0.23
N MET A 99 -11.30 -4.32 -0.85
CA MET A 99 -11.43 -5.49 -1.71
C MET A 99 -11.06 -6.78 -0.96
N GLY A 100 -10.01 -6.74 -0.13
CA GLY A 100 -9.65 -7.85 0.75
C GLY A 100 -10.72 -8.18 1.79
N PHE A 101 -11.36 -7.15 2.37
CA PHE A 101 -12.49 -7.32 3.28
C PHE A 101 -13.69 -7.98 2.58
N LEU A 102 -14.10 -7.47 1.42
CA LEU A 102 -15.20 -8.05 0.64
C LEU A 102 -14.93 -9.51 0.29
N TRP A 103 -13.71 -9.83 -0.15
CA TRP A 103 -13.35 -11.22 -0.47
C TRP A 103 -13.35 -12.12 0.79
N SER A 104 -12.92 -11.60 1.94
CA SER A 104 -12.98 -12.33 3.21
C SER A 104 -14.41 -12.61 3.69
N VAL A 105 -15.39 -11.80 3.28
CA VAL A 105 -16.79 -11.98 3.66
C VAL A 105 -17.55 -12.88 2.70
N ILE A 106 -17.26 -12.78 1.40
CA ILE A 106 -17.94 -13.54 0.34
C ILE A 106 -17.35 -14.96 0.21
N GLY A 107 -16.08 -15.16 0.54
CA GLY A 107 -15.40 -16.46 0.41
C GLY A 107 -15.73 -17.50 1.49
N GLU A 108 -16.74 -17.25 2.33
CA GLU A 108 -17.28 -18.21 3.30
C GLU A 108 -18.49 -18.98 2.79
#